data_AF-A0A4Q9V4J8-F1
#
_entry.id   AF-A0A4Q9V4J8-F1
#
_cell.length_a   1.000
_cell.length_b   1.000
_cell.length_c   1.000
_cell.angle_alpha   90.00
_cell.angle_beta   90.00
_cell.angle_gamma   90.00
#
_symmetry.space_group_name_H-M   'P 1'
#
loop_
_entity.id
_entity.type
_entity.pdbx_description
1 polymer ?
#
loop_
_entity_poly.entity_id
_entity_poly.type
_entity_poly.pdbx_seq_one_letter_code
_entity_poly.pdbx_strand_id
1 'polypeptide(L)'
;MKRILIIALIGFLAGCMEAPQGGSASNDEKQEKKDSLAQTDILKLESRLKKDGYQTFSYKDGDTTYLMQQYYIVFLKAGPKRSQDSTEAAELQKKHLAHLSRLYQDGYTSLTGPMGDDGDLRGIVVFNTATQKEADSLARLDPMVKAGRLEVEVHPWWVAKGGKLN
;
A
#
# COMPACT_ATOMS: atom_id res chain seq x y z
N MET A 1 -19.22 -62.48 24.35
CA MET A 1 -19.47 -62.80 25.77
C MET A 1 -20.05 -61.56 26.43
N LYS A 2 -21.30 -61.67 26.88
CA LYS A 2 -22.11 -60.62 27.54
C LYS A 2 -21.56 -60.35 28.94
N ARG A 3 -21.47 -59.08 29.34
CA ARG A 3 -21.78 -58.65 30.72
C ARG A 3 -22.47 -57.29 30.70
N ILE A 4 -23.79 -57.40 30.83
CA ILE A 4 -24.77 -56.36 31.10
C ILE A 4 -24.74 -56.12 32.61
N LEU A 5 -24.71 -54.87 33.07
CA LEU A 5 -25.13 -54.51 34.42
C LEU A 5 -26.20 -53.42 34.31
N ILE A 6 -27.43 -53.82 34.60
CA ILE A 6 -28.62 -52.97 34.74
C ILE A 6 -28.76 -52.70 36.24
N ILE A 7 -28.91 -51.42 36.64
CA ILE A 7 -29.58 -51.07 37.90
C ILE A 7 -30.62 -49.97 37.59
N ALA A 8 -31.84 -50.29 38.01
CA ALA A 8 -33.10 -49.57 37.91
C ALA A 8 -33.09 -48.23 38.69
N LEU A 9 -33.61 -47.15 38.12
CA LEU A 9 -35.01 -46.67 38.16
C LEU A 9 -35.38 -45.95 39.49
N ILE A 10 -35.37 -44.62 39.46
CA ILE A 10 -36.21 -43.77 40.31
C ILE A 10 -36.93 -42.83 39.35
N GLY A 11 -38.26 -42.92 39.30
CA GLY A 11 -39.12 -42.00 38.56
C GLY A 11 -39.87 -41.06 39.51
N PHE A 12 -40.17 -39.85 39.04
CA PHE A 12 -41.41 -39.14 39.36
C PHE A 12 -41.68 -37.99 38.37
N LEU A 13 -42.71 -38.21 37.54
CA LEU A 13 -43.77 -37.32 37.05
C LEU A 13 -43.53 -35.85 36.61
N ALA A 14 -43.97 -35.64 35.35
CA ALA A 14 -44.89 -34.60 34.86
C ALA A 14 -44.43 -33.14 34.66
N GLY A 15 -44.32 -32.76 33.39
CA GLY A 15 -45.05 -31.62 32.82
C GLY A 15 -44.36 -30.25 32.81
N CYS A 16 -43.96 -29.79 31.62
CA CYS A 16 -44.46 -28.54 31.02
C CYS A 16 -43.97 -28.42 29.57
N MET A 17 -44.90 -28.05 28.70
CA MET A 17 -44.71 -27.73 27.28
C MET A 17 -44.37 -26.25 27.18
N GLU A 18 -43.26 -25.89 26.53
CA GLU A 18 -42.98 -24.52 26.09
C GLU A 18 -42.43 -24.48 24.66
N ALA A 19 -42.84 -23.40 23.99
CA ALA A 19 -42.89 -23.13 22.56
C ALA A 19 -41.50 -22.76 21.95
N PRO A 20 -41.39 -22.64 20.61
CA PRO A 20 -40.11 -22.42 19.93
C PRO A 20 -39.69 -20.95 19.97
N GLN A 21 -38.41 -20.70 20.23
CA GLN A 21 -37.72 -19.42 20.00
C GLN A 21 -36.29 -19.74 19.52
N GLY A 22 -35.70 -19.11 18.52
CA GLY A 22 -36.04 -17.95 17.72
C GLY A 22 -34.73 -17.44 17.08
N GLY A 23 -34.78 -17.14 15.77
CA GLY A 23 -33.97 -16.13 15.09
C GLY A 23 -32.43 -16.23 15.11
N SER A 24 -31.86 -16.94 14.12
CA SER A 24 -30.55 -16.62 13.55
C SER A 24 -30.68 -15.43 12.60
N ALA A 25 -30.64 -14.21 13.13
CA ALA A 25 -30.52 -12.99 12.35
C ALA A 25 -29.78 -11.93 13.19
N SER A 26 -28.46 -11.79 13.02
CA SER A 26 -27.75 -10.56 13.43
C SER A 26 -26.29 -10.42 12.98
N ASN A 27 -25.67 -11.43 12.35
CA ASN A 27 -24.30 -11.29 11.83
C ASN A 27 -24.23 -10.93 10.34
N ASP A 28 -25.07 -11.53 9.49
CA ASP A 28 -25.02 -11.27 8.03
C ASP A 28 -25.41 -9.83 7.67
N GLU A 29 -26.50 -9.29 8.24
CA GLU A 29 -26.94 -7.91 7.96
C GLU A 29 -25.94 -6.85 8.46
N LYS A 30 -25.26 -7.13 9.59
CA LYS A 30 -24.23 -6.22 10.13
C LYS A 30 -22.96 -6.23 9.29
N GLN A 31 -22.62 -7.37 8.71
CA GLN A 31 -21.49 -7.53 7.81
C GLN A 31 -21.78 -6.88 6.45
N GLU A 32 -22.94 -7.14 5.84
CA GLU A 32 -23.39 -6.49 4.59
C GLU A 32 -23.38 -4.95 4.69
N LYS A 33 -23.81 -4.40 5.84
CA LYS A 33 -23.83 -2.94 6.05
C LYS A 33 -22.43 -2.34 6.19
N LYS A 34 -21.48 -3.06 6.80
CA LYS A 34 -20.09 -2.61 6.94
C LYS A 34 -19.34 -2.72 5.61
N ASP A 35 -19.59 -3.78 4.87
CA ASP A 35 -18.98 -4.03 3.57
C ASP A 35 -19.49 -3.04 2.51
N SER A 36 -20.79 -2.73 2.52
CA SER A 36 -21.37 -1.71 1.63
C SER A 36 -20.87 -0.28 1.93
N LEU A 37 -20.63 0.06 3.20
CA LEU A 37 -20.03 1.34 3.58
C LEU A 37 -18.56 1.44 3.13
N ALA A 38 -17.76 0.38 3.36
CA ALA A 38 -16.38 0.30 2.88
C ALA A 38 -16.28 0.35 1.34
N GLN A 39 -17.20 -0.34 0.65
CA GLN A 39 -17.31 -0.30 -0.81
C GLN A 39 -17.64 1.10 -1.32
N THR A 40 -18.59 1.79 -0.67
CA THR A 40 -18.99 3.15 -1.03
C THR A 40 -17.84 4.14 -0.88
N ASP A 41 -17.04 4.00 0.17
CA ASP A 41 -15.89 4.87 0.41
C ASP A 41 -14.75 4.62 -0.58
N ILE A 42 -14.50 3.35 -0.94
CA ILE A 42 -13.55 2.98 -1.99
C ILE A 42 -13.95 3.58 -3.34
N LEU A 43 -15.23 3.47 -3.74
CA LEU A 43 -15.72 4.02 -5.01
C LEU A 43 -15.62 5.55 -5.06
N LYS A 44 -15.92 6.24 -3.95
CA LYS A 44 -15.75 7.70 -3.85
C LYS A 44 -14.27 8.09 -3.95
N LEU A 45 -13.39 7.35 -3.28
CA LEU A 45 -11.95 7.58 -3.31
C LEU A 45 -11.37 7.35 -4.72
N GLU A 46 -11.71 6.23 -5.36
CA GLU A 46 -11.32 5.92 -6.73
C GLU A 46 -11.77 7.02 -7.70
N SER A 47 -13.03 7.47 -7.59
CA SER A 47 -13.58 8.54 -8.42
C SER A 47 -12.81 9.86 -8.25
N ARG A 48 -12.46 10.22 -7.00
CA ARG A 48 -11.64 11.42 -6.73
C ARG A 48 -10.24 11.29 -7.32
N LEU A 49 -9.57 10.15 -7.12
CA LEU A 49 -8.23 9.91 -7.65
C LEU A 49 -8.21 9.98 -9.18
N LYS A 50 -9.20 9.38 -9.85
CA LYS A 50 -9.34 9.48 -11.32
C LYS A 50 -9.56 10.92 -11.78
N LYS A 51 -10.38 11.69 -11.06
CA LYS A 51 -10.58 13.12 -11.34
C LYS A 51 -9.29 13.93 -11.20
N ASP A 52 -8.46 13.57 -10.23
CA ASP A 52 -7.15 14.18 -9.98
C ASP A 52 -6.07 13.67 -10.97
N GLY A 53 -6.42 12.78 -11.90
CA GLY A 53 -5.55 12.27 -12.97
C GLY A 53 -4.79 10.98 -12.63
N TYR A 54 -5.00 10.39 -11.46
CA TYR A 54 -4.34 9.15 -11.07
C TYR A 54 -4.96 7.93 -11.76
N GLN A 55 -4.10 6.99 -12.14
CA GLN A 55 -4.53 5.67 -12.62
C GLN A 55 -4.85 4.77 -11.43
N THR A 56 -6.07 4.23 -11.43
CA THR A 56 -6.60 3.39 -10.35
C THR A 56 -7.50 2.29 -10.91
N PHE A 57 -7.59 1.19 -10.19
CA PHE A 57 -8.61 0.16 -10.37
C PHE A 57 -8.92 -0.50 -9.03
N SER A 58 -10.09 -1.10 -8.88
CA SER A 58 -10.43 -1.89 -7.71
C SER A 58 -10.71 -3.35 -8.08
N TYR A 59 -10.37 -4.27 -7.18
CA TYR A 59 -10.71 -5.68 -7.30
C TYR A 59 -11.09 -6.26 -5.93
N LYS A 60 -11.85 -7.35 -5.94
CA LYS A 60 -12.26 -8.07 -4.73
C LYS A 60 -11.48 -9.37 -4.60
N ASP A 61 -10.95 -9.64 -3.42
CA ASP A 61 -10.32 -10.92 -3.04
C ASP A 61 -10.90 -11.36 -1.68
N GLY A 62 -11.61 -12.49 -1.67
CA GLY A 62 -12.48 -12.88 -0.56
C GLY A 62 -13.51 -11.79 -0.26
N ASP A 63 -13.62 -11.40 1.02
CA ASP A 63 -14.50 -10.32 1.47
C ASP A 63 -13.85 -8.93 1.42
N THR A 64 -12.61 -8.83 0.92
CA THR A 64 -11.86 -7.56 0.89
C THR A 64 -11.87 -6.96 -0.51
N THR A 65 -12.26 -5.68 -0.60
CA THR A 65 -12.07 -4.88 -1.81
C THR A 65 -10.78 -4.08 -1.70
N TYR A 66 -9.87 -4.26 -2.65
CA TYR A 66 -8.63 -3.52 -2.78
C TYR A 66 -8.77 -2.41 -3.81
N LEU A 67 -8.39 -1.18 -3.45
CA LEU A 67 -8.16 -0.10 -4.40
C LEU A 67 -6.68 -0.06 -4.74
N MET A 68 -6.33 -0.31 -6.00
CA MET A 68 -4.99 -0.20 -6.53
C MET A 68 -4.78 1.19 -7.12
N GLN A 69 -3.62 1.78 -6.86
CA GLN A 69 -3.16 3.01 -7.51
C GLN A 69 -1.82 2.75 -8.19
N GLN A 70 -1.63 3.34 -9.37
CA GLN A 70 -0.31 3.37 -10.01
C GLN A 70 0.52 4.49 -9.38
N TYR A 71 1.65 4.09 -8.83
CA TYR A 71 2.77 4.93 -8.42
C TYR A 71 3.89 4.83 -9.45
N TYR A 72 4.97 5.55 -9.25
CA TYR A 72 6.18 5.42 -10.07
C TYR A 72 7.38 5.12 -9.19
N ILE A 73 8.00 3.95 -9.39
CA ILE A 73 9.27 3.64 -8.77
C ILE A 73 10.39 4.20 -9.64
N VAL A 74 11.27 4.97 -9.02
CA VAL A 74 12.43 5.56 -9.67
C VAL A 74 13.68 4.91 -9.10
N PHE A 75 14.44 4.28 -9.99
CA PHE A 75 15.78 3.82 -9.69
C PHE A 75 16.78 4.95 -9.98
N LEU A 76 17.59 5.28 -8.97
CA LEU A 76 18.74 6.14 -9.11
C LEU A 76 19.96 5.27 -9.40
N LYS A 77 20.57 5.43 -10.57
CA LYS A 77 21.73 4.64 -11.02
C LYS A 77 23.00 5.48 -10.96
N ALA A 78 24.16 4.83 -10.85
CA ALA A 78 25.43 5.52 -11.01
C ALA A 78 25.49 6.16 -12.41
N GLY A 79 25.70 7.48 -12.46
CA GLY A 79 25.85 8.19 -13.72
C GLY A 79 27.30 8.20 -14.23
N PRO A 80 27.52 8.62 -15.48
CA PRO A 80 28.83 8.56 -16.14
C PRO A 80 29.82 9.64 -15.66
N LYS A 81 29.35 10.69 -14.97
CA LYS A 81 30.18 11.81 -14.51
C LYS A 81 30.35 11.78 -12.99
N ARG A 82 31.38 11.06 -12.53
CA ARG A 82 31.65 10.84 -11.10
C ARG A 82 33.03 11.28 -10.62
N SER A 83 33.82 11.92 -11.48
CA SER A 83 35.21 12.34 -11.22
C SER A 83 35.32 13.69 -10.50
N GLN A 84 34.24 14.20 -9.91
CA GLN A 84 34.27 15.42 -9.10
C GLN A 84 35.18 15.25 -7.88
N ASP A 85 35.82 16.32 -7.42
CA ASP A 85 36.57 16.30 -6.17
C ASP A 85 35.67 16.09 -4.94
N SER A 86 36.27 15.81 -3.78
CA SER A 86 35.53 15.52 -2.55
C SER A 86 34.62 16.67 -2.11
N THR A 87 35.03 17.92 -2.36
CA THR A 87 34.27 19.12 -1.96
C THR A 87 33.04 19.27 -2.85
N GLU A 88 33.22 19.17 -4.18
CA GLU A 88 32.12 19.23 -5.13
C GLU A 88 31.14 18.06 -4.93
N ALA A 89 31.66 16.85 -4.70
CA ALA A 89 30.83 15.67 -4.45
C ALA A 89 29.98 15.83 -3.18
N ALA A 90 30.55 16.38 -2.10
CA ALA A 90 29.82 16.65 -0.86
C ALA A 90 28.73 17.72 -1.04
N GLU A 91 29.02 18.79 -1.77
CA GLU A 91 28.03 19.83 -2.08
C GLU A 91 26.88 19.30 -2.95
N LEU A 92 27.17 18.46 -3.95
CA LEU A 92 26.14 17.78 -4.74
C LEU A 92 25.28 16.86 -3.87
N GLN A 93 25.89 16.13 -2.92
CA GLN A 93 25.15 15.28 -1.99
C GLN A 93 24.21 16.06 -1.09
N LYS A 94 24.65 17.20 -0.55
CA LYS A 94 23.82 18.10 0.25
C LYS A 94 22.61 18.60 -0.56
N LYS A 95 22.83 19.01 -1.81
CA LYS A 95 21.78 19.50 -2.71
C LYS A 95 20.79 18.40 -3.10
N HIS A 96 21.27 17.18 -3.33
CA HIS A 96 20.43 16.00 -3.58
C HIS A 96 19.51 15.71 -2.39
N LEU A 97 20.04 15.65 -1.17
CA LEU A 97 19.24 15.43 0.04
C LEU A 97 18.20 16.53 0.26
N ALA A 98 18.55 17.80 0.00
CA ALA A 98 17.61 18.90 0.07
C ALA A 98 16.46 18.77 -0.95
N HIS A 99 16.75 18.34 -2.18
CA HIS A 99 15.73 18.07 -3.20
C HIS A 99 14.78 16.95 -2.78
N LEU A 100 15.31 15.82 -2.30
CA LEU A 100 14.50 14.70 -1.81
C LEU A 100 13.63 15.10 -0.61
N SER A 101 14.19 15.87 0.34
CA SER A 101 13.44 16.38 1.50
C SER A 101 12.28 17.27 1.06
N ARG A 102 12.48 18.14 0.08
CA ARG A 102 11.40 18.97 -0.47
C ARG A 102 10.31 18.10 -1.11
N LEU A 103 10.68 17.13 -1.94
CA LEU A 103 9.71 16.23 -2.58
C LEU A 103 8.88 15.44 -1.55
N TYR A 104 9.47 15.04 -0.43
CA TYR A 104 8.76 14.41 0.66
C TYR A 104 7.77 15.38 1.34
N GLN A 105 8.22 16.58 1.70
CA GLN A 105 7.37 17.60 2.33
C GLN A 105 6.20 18.04 1.46
N ASP A 106 6.43 18.14 0.14
CA ASP A 106 5.42 18.49 -0.85
C ASP A 106 4.45 17.32 -1.13
N GLY A 107 4.68 16.13 -0.55
CA GLY A 107 3.81 14.96 -0.70
C GLY A 107 4.01 14.15 -1.99
N TYR A 108 5.06 14.45 -2.77
CA TYR A 108 5.37 13.72 -4.00
C TYR A 108 5.99 12.36 -3.74
N THR A 109 6.64 12.12 -2.58
CA THR A 109 7.33 10.87 -2.28
C THR A 109 7.04 10.41 -0.85
N SER A 110 7.14 9.10 -0.61
CA SER A 110 6.95 8.52 0.74
C SER A 110 7.94 7.41 1.11
N LEU A 111 8.50 6.71 0.11
CA LEU A 111 9.55 5.71 0.30
C LEU A 111 10.76 6.12 -0.52
N THR A 112 11.79 6.62 0.16
CA THR A 112 13.01 7.17 -0.44
C THR A 112 14.20 6.68 0.36
N GLY A 113 15.18 6.07 -0.28
CA GLY A 113 16.37 5.59 0.42
C GLY A 113 17.48 5.10 -0.50
N PRO A 114 18.72 5.04 0.02
CA PRO A 114 19.85 4.46 -0.70
C PRO A 114 19.73 2.94 -0.78
N MET A 115 20.42 2.33 -1.75
CA MET A 115 20.66 0.89 -1.72
C MET A 115 21.64 0.55 -0.60
N GLY A 116 21.52 -0.65 -0.05
CA GLY A 116 22.38 -1.14 1.04
C GLY A 116 23.67 -1.83 0.55
N ASP A 117 23.87 -1.92 -0.76
CA ASP A 117 25.04 -2.52 -1.39
C ASP A 117 25.81 -1.50 -2.25
N ASP A 118 26.95 -1.94 -2.79
CA ASP A 118 27.83 -1.13 -3.64
C ASP A 118 27.53 -1.30 -5.14
N GLY A 119 26.32 -1.74 -5.50
CA GLY A 119 25.93 -1.94 -6.88
C GLY A 119 25.75 -0.65 -7.69
N ASP A 120 25.35 -0.85 -8.94
CA ASP A 120 25.03 0.25 -9.88
C ASP A 120 23.81 1.06 -9.44
N LEU A 121 22.86 0.41 -8.74
CA LEU A 121 21.74 1.07 -8.11
C LEU A 121 22.23 1.82 -6.87
N ARG A 122 21.95 3.12 -6.82
CA ARG A 122 22.35 4.01 -5.72
C ARG A 122 21.20 4.28 -4.76
N GLY A 123 19.96 4.19 -5.21
CA GLY A 123 18.79 4.33 -4.38
C GLY A 123 17.48 4.16 -5.13
N ILE A 124 16.39 4.17 -4.37
CA ILE A 124 15.02 4.06 -4.86
C ILE A 124 14.22 5.24 -4.31
N VAL A 125 13.36 5.81 -5.17
CA VAL A 125 12.38 6.82 -4.80
C VAL A 125 11.02 6.40 -5.34
N VAL A 126 10.00 6.33 -4.48
CA VAL A 126 8.63 6.04 -4.91
C VAL A 126 7.83 7.33 -4.98
N PHE A 127 7.42 7.69 -6.19
CA PHE A 127 6.65 8.88 -6.51
C PHE A 127 5.14 8.60 -6.50
N ASN A 128 4.41 9.50 -5.86
CA ASN A 128 2.96 9.64 -5.91
C ASN A 128 2.60 10.83 -6.81
N THR A 129 2.66 10.62 -8.11
CA THR A 129 2.28 11.59 -9.15
C THR A 129 1.18 10.99 -10.02
N ALA A 130 0.42 11.83 -10.72
CA ALA A 130 -0.64 11.36 -11.61
C ALA A 130 -0.06 10.66 -12.85
N THR A 131 1.09 11.14 -13.34
CA THR A 131 1.70 10.67 -14.59
C THR A 131 3.18 10.32 -14.46
N GLN A 132 3.65 9.42 -15.33
CA GLN A 132 5.06 9.05 -15.41
C GLN A 132 5.93 10.25 -15.78
N LYS A 133 5.43 11.12 -16.67
CA LYS A 133 6.12 12.34 -17.11
C LYS A 133 6.41 13.28 -15.95
N GLU A 134 5.48 13.41 -15.02
CA GLU A 134 5.66 14.22 -13.82
C GLU A 134 6.72 13.63 -12.89
N ALA A 135 6.66 12.31 -12.63
CA ALA A 135 7.69 11.61 -11.85
C ALA A 135 9.09 11.76 -12.47
N ASP A 136 9.20 11.53 -13.78
CA ASP A 136 10.46 11.69 -14.53
C ASP A 136 10.98 13.13 -14.46
N SER A 137 10.13 14.13 -14.64
CA SER A 137 10.50 15.54 -14.52
C SER A 137 11.02 15.88 -13.12
N LEU A 138 10.29 15.50 -12.06
CA LEU A 138 10.70 15.76 -10.69
C LEU A 138 12.01 15.04 -10.32
N ALA A 139 12.21 13.80 -10.78
CA ALA A 139 13.44 13.06 -10.58
C ALA A 139 14.63 13.71 -11.33
N ARG A 140 14.44 14.18 -12.57
CA ARG A 140 15.48 14.85 -13.35
C ARG A 140 15.81 16.27 -12.88
N LEU A 141 14.98 16.87 -12.03
CA LEU A 141 15.29 18.16 -11.41
C LEU A 141 16.39 18.07 -10.36
N ASP A 142 16.74 16.86 -9.92
CA ASP A 142 17.78 16.59 -8.93
C ASP A 142 19.16 17.12 -9.36
N PRO A 143 19.85 17.92 -8.52
CA PRO A 143 21.18 18.42 -8.79
C PRO A 143 22.23 17.35 -9.12
N MET A 144 22.15 16.16 -8.53
CA MET A 144 23.05 15.05 -8.87
C MET A 144 22.78 14.46 -10.25
N VAL A 145 21.52 14.42 -10.67
CA VAL A 145 21.13 13.95 -12.01
C VAL A 145 21.56 14.97 -13.05
N LYS A 146 21.34 16.26 -12.81
CA LYS A 146 21.81 17.35 -13.68
C LYS A 146 23.32 17.38 -13.83
N ALA A 147 24.06 17.06 -12.77
CA ALA A 147 25.51 16.93 -12.81
C ALA A 147 26.00 15.66 -13.54
N GLY A 148 25.11 14.74 -13.91
CA GLY A 148 25.43 13.45 -14.53
C GLY A 148 26.07 12.45 -13.56
N ARG A 149 26.00 12.70 -12.25
CA ARG A 149 26.50 11.81 -11.20
C ARG A 149 25.53 10.67 -10.90
N LEU A 150 24.24 10.93 -11.13
CA LEU A 150 23.16 9.94 -11.11
C LEU A 150 22.44 9.90 -12.45
N GLU A 151 21.90 8.73 -12.79
CA GLU A 151 20.92 8.53 -13.85
C GLU A 151 19.59 8.08 -13.26
N VAL A 152 18.51 8.34 -14.00
CA VAL A 152 17.13 8.09 -13.56
C VAL A 152 16.48 7.08 -14.49
N GLU A 153 15.90 6.03 -13.91
CA GLU A 153 15.10 5.04 -14.59
C GLU A 153 13.73 4.95 -13.89
N VAL A 154 12.63 5.23 -14.61
CA VAL A 154 11.28 5.38 -14.05
C VAL A 154 10.39 4.24 -14.53
N HIS A 155 9.70 3.57 -13.61
CA HIS A 155 8.75 2.50 -13.93
C HIS A 155 7.40 2.72 -13.25
N PRO A 156 6.27 2.47 -13.95
CA PRO A 156 4.96 2.41 -13.30
C PRO A 156 4.89 1.21 -12.36
N TRP A 157 4.36 1.42 -11.15
CA TRP A 157 4.28 0.39 -10.11
C TRP A 157 2.92 0.41 -9.42
N TRP A 158 2.22 -0.72 -9.42
CA TRP A 158 0.89 -0.85 -8.84
C TRP A 158 0.94 -1.36 -7.41
N VAL A 159 0.32 -0.62 -6.48
CA VAL A 159 0.23 -1.00 -5.06
C VAL A 159 -1.16 -0.67 -4.53
N ALA A 160 -1.61 -1.44 -3.53
CA ALA A 160 -2.84 -1.13 -2.80
C ALA A 160 -2.72 0.25 -2.14
N LYS A 161 -3.74 1.09 -2.32
CA LYS A 161 -3.79 2.42 -1.77
C LYS A 161 -3.76 2.35 -0.23
N GLY A 162 -2.77 3.01 0.37
CA GLY A 162 -2.59 3.00 1.83
C GLY A 162 -1.86 1.77 2.36
N GLY A 163 -1.28 0.94 1.50
CA GLY A 163 -0.33 -0.11 1.90
C GLY A 163 0.81 0.49 2.73
N LYS A 164 1.21 -0.23 3.79
CA LYS A 164 2.25 0.18 4.73
C LYS A 164 3.06 -1.03 5.17
N LEU A 165 4.31 -0.78 5.57
CA LEU A 165 5.09 -1.75 6.32
C LEU A 165 4.55 -1.82 7.75
N ASN A 166 4.56 -3.01 8.35
CA ASN A 166 4.08 -3.25 9.71
C ASN A 166 5.17 -3.01 10.75
#